data_AF-A0A257RH51-F1
#
_entry.id   AF-A0A257RH51-F1
#
_cell.length_a   1.000
_cell.length_b   1.000
_cell.length_c   1.000
_cell.angle_alpha   90.00
_cell.angle_beta   90.00
_cell.angle_gamma   90.00
#
_symmetry.space_group_name_H-M   'P 1'
#
loop_
_entity.id
_entity.type
_entity.pdbx_description
1 polymer ?
#
loop_
_entity_poly.entity_id
_entity_poly.type
_entity_poly.pdbx_seq_one_letter_code
_entity_poly.pdbx_strand_id
1 'polypeptide(L)' 'PARRGGVGQALAGGVSSGFVLFMVSQVAGQFGKSGALPVGLAAWAPAAAGMMLALALLLHLEDG' A
#
# COMPACT_ATOMS: atom_id res chain seq x y z
N PRO A 1 -8.89 -6.82 -31.38
CA PRO A 1 -9.89 -6.55 -30.31
C PRO A 1 -9.24 -5.84 -29.11
N ALA A 2 -9.66 -4.60 -28.83
CA ALA A 2 -9.08 -3.78 -27.78
C ALA A 2 -9.53 -4.25 -26.39
N ARG A 3 -8.55 -4.60 -25.55
CA ARG A 3 -8.62 -4.97 -24.13
C ARG A 3 -9.01 -3.79 -23.23
N ARG A 4 -10.04 -3.02 -23.64
CA ARG A 4 -10.51 -1.79 -22.99
C ARG A 4 -11.26 -2.04 -21.66
N GLY A 5 -11.71 -3.26 -21.40
CA GLY A 5 -12.43 -3.59 -20.15
C GLY A 5 -11.54 -3.56 -18.90
N GLY A 6 -10.24 -3.85 -19.01
CA GLY A 6 -9.35 -3.95 -17.86
C GLY A 6 -8.79 -2.62 -17.33
N VAL A 7 -8.82 -1.55 -18.14
CA VAL A 7 -8.15 -0.29 -17.78
C VAL A 7 -8.85 0.40 -16.61
N GLY A 8 -10.19 0.44 -16.60
CA GLY A 8 -10.95 1.02 -15.49
C GLY A 8 -10.71 0.26 -14.18
N GLN A 9 -10.64 -1.07 -14.25
CA GLN A 9 -10.38 -1.92 -13.09
C GLN A 9 -8.95 -1.78 -12.57
N ALA A 10 -7.96 -1.65 -13.47
CA ALA A 10 -6.57 -1.36 -13.11
C ALA A 10 -6.43 0.03 -12.44
N LEU A 11 -7.13 1.04 -12.94
CA LEU A 11 -7.15 2.38 -12.34
C LEU A 11 -7.79 2.37 -10.95
N ALA A 12 -8.95 1.74 -10.80
CA ALA A 12 -9.60 1.58 -9.50
C ALA A 12 -8.71 0.83 -8.50
N GLY A 13 -8.04 -0.23 -8.95
CA GLY A 13 -7.03 -0.97 -8.17
C GLY A 13 -5.85 -0.09 -7.74
N GLY A 14 -5.29 0.70 -8.65
CA GLY A 14 -4.18 1.61 -8.33
C GLY A 14 -4.57 2.72 -7.34
N VAL A 15 -5.73 3.35 -7.55
CA VAL A 15 -6.23 4.42 -6.66
C VAL A 15 -6.54 3.88 -5.27
N SER A 16 -7.23 2.74 -5.18
CA SER A 16 -7.54 2.11 -3.89
C SER A 16 -6.28 1.69 -3.15
N SER A 17 -5.30 1.09 -3.84
CA SER A 17 -4.01 0.72 -3.25
C SER A 17 -3.25 1.95 -2.74
N GLY A 18 -3.15 3.02 -3.54
CA GLY A 18 -2.53 4.28 -3.12
C GLY A 18 -3.24 4.93 -1.93
N PHE A 19 -4.57 4.90 -1.90
CA PHE A 19 -5.36 5.40 -0.77
C PHE A 19 -5.09 4.62 0.52
N VAL A 20 -5.03 3.28 0.45
CA VAL A 20 -4.71 2.44 1.60
C VAL A 20 -3.31 2.75 2.14
N LEU A 21 -2.30 2.85 1.25
CA LEU A 21 -0.94 3.20 1.66
C LEU A 21 -0.87 4.60 2.30
N PHE A 22 -1.60 5.56 1.75
CA PHE A 22 -1.71 6.90 2.35
C PHE A 22 -2.33 6.87 3.74
N MET A 23 -3.43 6.12 3.92
CA MET A 23 -4.07 5.93 5.21
C MET A 23 -3.10 5.34 6.24
N VAL A 24 -2.36 4.29 5.87
CA VAL A 24 -1.31 3.69 6.73
C VAL A 24 -0.26 4.72 7.11
N SER A 25 0.18 5.56 6.16
CA SER A 25 1.14 6.65 6.41
C SER A 25 0.61 7.67 7.42
N GLN A 26 -0.64 8.09 7.27
CA GLN A 26 -1.25 9.04 8.20
C GLN A 26 -1.38 8.44 9.60
N VAL A 27 -1.82 7.18 9.72
CA VAL A 27 -1.94 6.48 11.01
C VAL A 27 -0.57 6.32 11.67
N ALA A 28 0.45 5.86 10.93
CA ALA A 28 1.81 5.73 11.44
C ALA A 28 2.37 7.09 11.91
N GLY A 29 2.12 8.16 11.14
CA GLY A 29 2.50 9.51 11.51
C GLY A 29 1.81 10.01 12.79
N GLN A 30 0.54 9.70 12.99
CA GLN A 30 -0.16 10.02 14.24
C GLN A 30 0.45 9.26 15.43
N PHE A 31 0.74 7.96 15.29
CA PHE A 31 1.39 7.20 16.35
C PHE A 31 2.80 7.70 16.68
N GLY A 32 3.56 8.15 15.67
CA GLY A 32 4.85 8.80 15.88
C GLY A 32 4.73 10.11 16.66
N LYS A 33 3.73 10.94 16.34
CA LYS A 33 3.47 12.21 17.05
C LYS A 33 2.96 12.00 18.48
N SER A 34 2.18 10.96 18.72
CA SER A 34 1.69 10.58 20.05
C SER A 34 2.79 9.99 20.96
N GLY A 35 4.00 9.76 20.45
CA GLY A 35 5.09 9.13 21.19
C GLY A 35 4.90 7.63 21.43
N ALA A 36 3.86 7.02 20.86
CA ALA A 36 3.56 5.59 21.00
C ALA A 36 4.50 4.71 20.17
N LEU A 37 5.06 5.25 19.09
CA LEU A 37 6.05 4.59 18.24
C LEU A 37 7.27 5.48 18.00
N PRO A 38 8.50 4.92 17.99
CA PRO A 38 9.69 5.65 17.59
C PRO A 38 9.56 6.24 16.18
N VAL A 39 9.94 7.50 15.99
CA VAL A 39 9.79 8.23 14.72
C VAL A 39 10.44 7.50 13.53
N GLY A 40 11.59 6.85 13.75
CA GLY A 40 12.26 6.07 12.72
C GLY A 40 11.41 4.89 12.21
N LEU A 41 10.73 4.16 13.10
CA LEU A 41 9.83 3.08 12.71
C LEU A 41 8.56 3.61 12.05
N ALA A 42 7.99 4.69 12.58
CA ALA A 42 6.79 5.31 12.01
C ALA A 42 7.01 5.83 10.58
N ALA A 43 8.19 6.38 10.27
CA ALA A 43 8.53 6.88 8.95
C ALA A 43 8.66 5.76 7.89
N TRP A 44 9.16 4.59 8.28
CA TRP A 44 9.40 3.47 7.36
C TRP A 44 8.25 2.46 7.29
N ALA A 45 7.33 2.46 8.27
CA ALA A 45 6.19 1.56 8.30
C ALA A 45 5.35 1.56 7.00
N PRO A 46 5.04 2.71 6.36
CA PRO A 46 4.25 2.71 5.13
C PRO A 46 5.00 2.09 3.95
N ALA A 47 6.31 2.32 3.85
CA ALA A 47 7.16 1.74 2.82
C ALA A 47 7.27 0.22 2.99
N ALA A 48 7.46 -0.26 4.23
CA ALA A 48 7.50 -1.68 4.54
C ALA A 48 6.15 -2.38 4.23
N ALA A 49 5.03 -1.75 4.58
CA ALA A 49 3.69 -2.25 4.24
C ALA A 49 3.48 -2.36 2.73
N GLY A 50 3.90 -1.34 1.96
CA GLY A 50 3.86 -1.37 0.50
C GLY A 50 4.72 -2.48 -0.10
N MET A 51 5.91 -2.72 0.46
CA MET A 51 6.79 -3.80 0.01
C MET A 51 6.21 -5.19 0.30
N MET A 52 5.64 -5.40 1.48
CA MET A 52 4.94 -6.65 1.83
C MET A 52 3.74 -6.90 0.93
N LEU A 53 2.96 -5.85 0.62
CA LEU A 53 1.81 -5.95 -0.29
C LEU A 53 2.28 -6.31 -1.71
N ALA A 54 3.34 -5.67 -2.20
CA ALA A 54 3.92 -5.99 -3.50
C ALA A 54 4.43 -7.44 -3.57
N LEU A 55 5.11 -7.91 -2.52
CA LEU A 55 5.55 -9.30 -2.42
C LEU A 55 4.37 -10.28 -2.37
N ALA A 56 3.34 -9.99 -1.57
CA ALA A 56 2.15 -10.82 -1.49
C ALA A 56 1.42 -10.92 -2.84
N LEU A 57 1.33 -9.82 -3.59
CA LEU A 57 0.79 -9.83 -4.95
C LEU A 57 1.68 -10.63 -5.90
N LEU A 58 3.00 -10.48 -5.83
CA LEU A 58 3.93 -11.22 -6.69
C LEU A 58 3.78 -12.73 -6.47
N LEU A 59 3.78 -13.16 -5.21
CA LEU A 59 3.61 -14.57 -4.84
C LEU A 59 2.21 -15.07 -5.24
N HIS A 60 1.16 -14.30 -4.99
CA HIS A 60 -0.21 -14.68 -5.39
C HIS A 60 -0.37 -14.83 -6.91
N LEU A 61 0.35 -14.02 -7.70
CA LEU A 61 0.35 -14.11 -9.16
C LEU A 61 1.25 -15.23 -9.69
N GLU A 62 2.22 -15.71 -8.90
CA GLU A 62 3.05 -16.86 -9.22
C GLU A 62 2.34 -18.18 -8.91
N ASP A 63 1.59 -18.23 -7.81
CA ASP A 63 0.78 -19.39 -7.38
C ASP A 63 -0.57 -19.52 -8.13
N GLY A 64 -0.98 -18.45 -8.82
CA GLY A 64 -2.29 -18.30 -9.49
C GLY A 64 -2.34 -18.70 -10.96
#